data_AF-A0A820LR30-F1
#
_entry.id   AF-A0A820LR30-F1
#
_cell.length_a   1.000
_cell.length_b   1.000
_cell.length_c   1.000
_cell.angle_alpha   90.00
_cell.angle_beta   90.00
_cell.angle_gamma   90.00
#
_symmetry.space_group_name_H-M   'P 1'
#
loop_
_entity.id
_entity.type
_entity.pdbx_description
1 polymer ?
#
loop_
_entity_poly.entity_id
_entity_poly.type
_entity_poly.pdbx_seq_one_letter_code
_entity_poly.pdbx_strand_id
1 'polypeptide(L)'
;MKLNAALKKLLDSKQYKEALDLFDQKFEIRTDFTIDMAIKACTMSKDYKRDFNIQKRLSSNSLNNPFIQVSLIRLYMQYGDIDSATRLFSSTANKSNYIYTAMFKG
;
A
#
# COMPACT_ATOMS: atom_id res chain seq x y z
N MET A 1 3.09 -3.36 18.39
CA MET A 1 4.49 -3.55 17.92
C MET A 1 4.74 -4.93 17.29
N LYS A 2 4.10 -6.02 17.76
CA LYS A 2 4.30 -7.38 17.23
C LYS A 2 3.82 -7.56 15.78
N LEU A 3 2.66 -7.00 15.41
CA LEU A 3 2.10 -7.15 14.05
C LEU A 3 3.01 -6.54 12.97
N ASN A 4 3.45 -5.30 13.13
CA ASN A 4 4.30 -4.60 12.15
C ASN A 4 5.62 -5.34 11.89
N ALA A 5 6.27 -5.86 12.95
CA ALA A 5 7.50 -6.62 12.81
C ALA A 5 7.28 -7.95 12.07
N ALA A 6 6.18 -8.65 12.37
CA ALA A 6 5.81 -9.90 11.69
C ALA A 6 5.49 -9.67 10.20
N LEU A 7 4.68 -8.65 9.88
CA LEU A 7 4.37 -8.27 8.50
C LEU A 7 5.63 -7.90 7.72
N LYS A 8 6.52 -7.12 8.33
CA LYS A 8 7.81 -6.76 7.70
C LYS A 8 8.61 -8.01 7.36
N LYS A 9 8.76 -8.93 8.31
CA LYS A 9 9.49 -10.19 8.09
C LYS A 9 8.90 -11.00 6.94
N LEU A 10 7.57 -11.12 6.87
CA LEU A 10 6.89 -11.86 5.80
C LEU A 10 7.07 -11.18 4.44
N LEU A 11 6.97 -9.84 4.38
CA LEU A 11 7.26 -9.07 3.17
C LEU A 11 8.70 -9.26 2.68
N ASP A 12 9.67 -9.15 3.58
CA ASP A 12 11.10 -9.33 3.28
C ASP A 12 11.38 -10.75 2.79
N SER A 13 10.63 -11.74 3.31
CA SER A 13 10.69 -13.15 2.91
C SER A 13 9.82 -13.48 1.68
N LYS A 14 9.19 -12.47 1.06
CA LYS A 14 8.28 -12.59 -0.11
C LYS A 14 7.04 -13.48 0.12
N GLN A 15 6.66 -13.69 1.37
CA GLN A 15 5.47 -14.45 1.79
C GLN A 15 4.25 -13.52 1.84
N TYR A 16 3.85 -13.03 0.66
CA TYR A 16 2.86 -11.96 0.55
C TYR A 16 1.45 -12.39 0.94
N LYS A 17 1.05 -13.62 0.61
CA LYS A 17 -0.28 -14.13 0.94
C LYS A 17 -0.42 -14.34 2.45
N GLU A 18 0.61 -14.90 3.07
CA GLU A 18 0.69 -15.11 4.51
C GLU A 18 0.71 -13.77 5.26
N ALA A 19 1.39 -12.75 4.70
CA ALA A 19 1.34 -11.39 5.25
C ALA A 19 -0.10 -10.85 5.24
N LEU A 20 -0.84 -11.04 4.15
CA LEU A 20 -2.23 -10.61 4.03
C LEU A 20 -3.17 -11.40 4.96
N ASP A 21 -2.99 -12.71 5.05
CA ASP A 21 -3.78 -13.54 5.96
C ASP A 21 -3.56 -13.14 7.43
N LEU A 22 -2.32 -12.84 7.82
CA LEU A 22 -2.00 -12.32 9.14
C LEU A 22 -2.64 -10.93 9.38
N PHE A 23 -2.62 -10.07 8.36
CA PHE A 23 -3.25 -8.75 8.41
C PHE A 23 -4.78 -8.81 8.53
N ASP A 24 -5.41 -9.79 7.89
CA ASP A 24 -6.86 -10.00 7.92
C ASP A 24 -7.33 -10.64 9.24
N GLN A 25 -6.53 -11.55 9.82
CA GLN A 25 -6.86 -12.23 11.09
C GLN A 25 -6.75 -11.32 12.32
N LYS A 26 -5.89 -10.30 12.28
CA LYS A 26 -5.61 -9.45 13.44
C LYS A 26 -6.55 -8.25 13.46
N PHE A 27 -7.45 -8.22 14.44
CA PHE A 27 -8.33 -7.09 14.77
C PHE A 27 -7.61 -5.95 15.52
N GLU A 28 -6.28 -5.89 15.46
CA GLU A 28 -5.52 -4.78 16.07
C GLU A 28 -5.80 -3.46 15.33
N ILE A 29 -5.62 -2.33 16.04
CA ILE A 29 -5.69 -1.00 15.43
C ILE A 29 -4.67 -0.94 14.30
N ARG A 30 -5.16 -0.80 13.07
CA ARG A 30 -4.33 -0.72 11.88
C ARG A 30 -3.71 0.67 11.82
N THR A 31 -2.39 0.71 11.84
CA THR A 31 -1.63 1.96 11.61
C THR A 31 -1.40 2.15 10.11
N ASP A 32 -1.15 3.38 9.68
CA ASP A 32 -0.79 3.66 8.28
C ASP A 32 0.41 2.80 7.81
N PHE A 33 1.35 2.50 8.71
CA PHE A 33 2.48 1.63 8.42
C PHE A 33 2.06 0.18 8.15
N THR A 34 1.12 -0.34 8.94
CA THR A 34 0.55 -1.69 8.76
C THR A 34 -0.24 -1.77 7.44
N ILE A 35 -0.96 -0.70 7.11
CA ILE A 35 -1.72 -0.56 5.87
C ILE A 35 -0.78 -0.50 4.65
N ASP A 36 0.26 0.32 4.71
CA ASP A 36 1.30 0.39 3.67
C ASP A 36 1.92 -0.98 3.39
N MET A 37 2.21 -1.76 4.43
CA MET A 37 2.69 -3.14 4.30
C MET A 37 1.69 -4.06 3.60
N ALA A 38 0.40 -3.94 3.94
CA ALA A 38 -0.65 -4.73 3.30
C ALA A 38 -0.82 -4.35 1.82
N ILE A 39 -0.81 -3.06 1.48
CA ILE A 39 -0.88 -2.60 0.08
C ILE A 39 0.32 -3.13 -0.72
N LYS A 40 1.53 -3.08 -0.16
CA LYS A 40 2.73 -3.68 -0.77
C LYS A 40 2.58 -5.18 -1.00
N ALA A 41 2.05 -5.91 -0.01
CA ALA A 41 1.79 -7.34 -0.16
C ALA A 41 0.77 -7.61 -1.27
N CYS A 42 -0.33 -6.86 -1.36
CA CYS A 42 -1.30 -6.99 -2.45
C CYS A 42 -0.71 -6.67 -3.82
N THR A 43 0.12 -5.63 -3.90
CA THR A 43 0.81 -5.22 -5.13
C THR A 43 1.67 -6.38 -5.64
N MET A 44 2.46 -6.99 -4.76
CA MET A 44 3.37 -8.09 -5.10
C MET A 44 2.65 -9.42 -5.37
N SER A 45 1.55 -9.71 -4.67
CA SER A 45 0.75 -10.93 -4.85
C SER A 45 -0.27 -10.82 -5.99
N LYS A 46 -0.49 -9.61 -6.54
CA LYS A 46 -1.55 -9.29 -7.50
C LYS A 46 -2.95 -9.62 -6.96
N ASP A 47 -3.20 -9.44 -5.66
CA ASP A 47 -4.50 -9.65 -5.03
C ASP A 47 -5.35 -8.37 -5.03
N TYR A 48 -5.91 -8.07 -6.21
CA TYR A 48 -6.74 -6.88 -6.46
C TYR A 48 -7.95 -6.79 -5.52
N LYS A 49 -8.54 -7.94 -5.17
CA LYS A 49 -9.77 -7.97 -4.37
C LYS A 49 -9.52 -7.53 -2.94
N ARG A 50 -8.42 -8.01 -2.32
CA ARG A 50 -8.05 -7.58 -0.97
C ARG A 50 -7.60 -6.12 -0.95
N ASP A 51 -6.81 -5.71 -1.94
CA ASP A 51 -6.39 -4.33 -2.06
C ASP A 51 -7.56 -3.36 -2.15
N PHE A 52 -8.53 -3.60 -3.03
CA PHE A 52 -9.74 -2.78 -3.13
C PHE A 52 -10.49 -2.66 -1.79
N ASN A 53 -10.57 -3.74 -1.02
CA ASN A 53 -11.18 -3.70 0.32
C ASN A 53 -10.36 -2.90 1.33
N ILE A 54 -9.03 -2.92 1.23
CA ILE A 54 -8.14 -2.10 2.06
C ILE A 54 -8.32 -0.62 1.71
N GLN A 55 -8.29 -0.29 0.42
CA GLN A 55 -8.44 1.08 -0.07
C GLN A 55 -9.76 1.73 0.36
N LYS A 56 -10.87 0.99 0.28
CA LYS A 56 -12.19 1.46 0.75
C LYS A 56 -12.24 1.83 2.23
N ARG A 57 -11.30 1.33 3.03
CA ARG A 57 -11.22 1.58 4.47
C ARG A 57 -10.18 2.64 4.82
N LEU A 58 -9.47 3.20 3.83
CA LEU A 58 -8.51 4.28 4.07
C LEU A 58 -9.24 5.54 4.51
N SER A 59 -8.76 6.14 5.59
CA SER A 59 -9.20 7.47 5.99
C SER A 59 -8.55 8.54 5.10
N SER A 60 -9.15 9.72 5.01
CA SER A 60 -8.54 10.88 4.34
C SER A 60 -7.18 11.23 4.94
N ASN A 61 -6.98 10.99 6.25
CA ASN A 61 -5.70 11.21 6.91
C ASN A 61 -4.63 10.22 6.42
N SER A 62 -5.00 8.95 6.27
CA SER A 62 -4.10 7.91 5.73
C SER A 62 -3.68 8.23 4.29
N LEU A 63 -4.57 8.81 3.50
CA LEU A 63 -4.26 9.26 2.12
C LEU A 63 -3.28 10.43 2.08
N ASN A 64 -3.08 11.16 3.18
CA ASN A 64 -2.04 12.19 3.29
C ASN A 64 -0.68 11.61 3.71
N ASN A 65 -0.61 10.31 4.06
CA ASN A 65 0.64 9.67 4.42
C ASN A 65 1.48 9.39 3.16
N PRO A 66 2.71 9.94 3.06
CA PRO A 66 3.52 9.81 1.85
C PRO A 66 3.90 8.36 1.52
N PHE A 67 4.02 7.48 2.52
CA PHE A 67 4.30 6.06 2.27
C PHE A 67 3.12 5.36 1.62
N ILE A 68 1.90 5.60 2.11
CA ILE A 68 0.68 5.07 1.51
C ILE A 68 0.51 5.62 0.08
N GLN A 69 0.75 6.91 -0.14
CA GLN A 69 0.69 7.50 -1.48
C GLN A 69 1.66 6.84 -2.47
N VAL A 70 2.92 6.63 -2.08
CA VAL A 70 3.91 5.92 -2.89
C VAL A 70 3.44 4.51 -3.24
N SER A 71 2.91 3.78 -2.25
CA SER A 71 2.43 2.40 -2.45
C SER A 71 1.20 2.33 -3.34
N LEU A 72 0.23 3.24 -3.17
CA LEU A 72 -0.96 3.32 -4.03
C LEU A 72 -0.62 3.72 -5.47
N ILE A 73 0.29 4.67 -5.69
CA ILE A 73 0.71 5.05 -7.05
C ILE A 73 1.32 3.84 -7.77
N ARG A 74 2.25 3.11 -7.12
CA ARG A 74 2.85 1.90 -7.70
C ARG A 74 1.81 0.83 -8.02
N LEU A 75 0.90 0.62 -7.08
CA LEU A 75 -0.19 -0.32 -7.24
C LEU A 75 -1.06 0.05 -8.45
N TYR A 76 -1.52 1.30 -8.56
CA TYR A 76 -2.33 1.75 -9.70
C TYR A 76 -1.59 1.62 -11.04
N MET A 77 -0.29 1.99 -11.08
CA MET A 77 0.56 1.81 -12.26
C MET A 77 0.67 0.33 -12.66
N GLN A 78 0.92 -0.57 -11.70
CA GLN A 78 1.00 -2.00 -11.94
C GLN A 78 -0.34 -2.59 -12.41
N TYR A 79 -1.46 -1.99 -12.00
CA TYR A 79 -2.80 -2.39 -12.42
C TYR A 79 -3.21 -1.79 -13.77
N GLY A 80 -2.40 -0.88 -14.32
CA GLY A 80 -2.71 -0.13 -15.54
C GLY A 80 -3.72 1.00 -15.35
N ASP A 81 -4.11 1.33 -14.11
CA ASP A 81 -4.96 2.48 -13.79
C ASP A 81 -4.13 3.77 -13.70
N ILE A 82 -3.62 4.19 -14.87
CA ILE A 82 -2.77 5.37 -15.02
C ILE A 82 -3.51 6.64 -14.57
N ASP A 83 -4.83 6.69 -14.75
CA ASP A 83 -5.65 7.83 -14.37
C ASP A 83 -5.67 8.03 -12.85
N SER A 84 -5.90 6.95 -12.09
CA SER A 84 -5.86 7.01 -10.62
C SER A 84 -4.46 7.31 -10.10
N ALA A 85 -3.41 6.72 -10.70
CA ALA A 85 -2.03 7.04 -10.37
C ALA A 85 -1.73 8.53 -10.57
N THR A 86 -2.14 9.09 -11.72
CA THR A 86 -1.91 10.50 -12.09
C THR A 86 -2.69 11.45 -11.20
N ARG A 87 -3.95 11.15 -10.88
CA ARG A 87 -4.76 11.95 -9.95
C ARG A 87 -4.13 12.02 -8.58
N LEU A 88 -3.72 10.87 -8.02
CA LEU A 88 -3.10 10.81 -6.70
C LEU A 88 -1.76 11.55 -6.70
N PHE A 89 -0.90 11.26 -7.68
CA PHE A 89 0.37 11.98 -7.88
C PHE A 89 0.17 13.49 -7.93
N SER A 90 -0.79 13.98 -8.71
CA SER A 90 -1.07 15.41 -8.85
C SER A 90 -1.51 16.03 -7.52
N SER A 91 -2.36 15.33 -6.76
CA SER A 91 -2.86 15.77 -5.45
C SER A 91 -1.81 15.77 -4.33
N THR A 92 -0.69 15.04 -4.49
CA THR A 92 0.40 15.04 -3.51
C THR A 92 1.06 16.43 -3.45
N ALA A 93 0.90 17.10 -2.30
CA ALA A 93 1.44 18.45 -2.06
C ALA A 93 2.97 18.51 -2.11
N ASN A 94 3.67 17.55 -1.47
CA ASN A 94 5.13 17.49 -1.44
C ASN A 94 5.63 16.21 -2.12
N LYS A 95 5.93 16.31 -3.42
CA LYS A 95 6.38 15.18 -4.24
C LYS A 95 7.85 14.87 -3.94
N SER A 96 8.08 13.90 -3.07
CA SER A 96 9.42 13.36 -2.84
C SER A 96 9.94 12.58 -4.06
N ASN A 97 11.26 12.32 -4.11
CA ASN A 97 11.86 11.45 -5.13
C ASN A 97 11.20 10.05 -5.18
N TYR A 98 10.65 9.56 -4.07
CA TYR A 98 9.93 8.29 -4.02
C TYR A 98 8.59 8.35 -4.76
N ILE A 99 7.87 9.48 -4.69
CA ILE A 99 6.61 9.70 -5.43
C ILE A 99 6.87 9.78 -6.93
N TYR A 100 7.88 10.54 -7.36
CA TYR A 100 8.31 10.55 -8.77
C TYR A 100 8.72 9.16 -9.26
N THR A 101 9.55 8.46 -8.47
CA THR A 101 10.00 7.10 -8.81
C THR A 101 8.82 6.14 -8.93
N ALA A 102 7.81 6.25 -8.05
CA ALA A 102 6.61 5.45 -8.11
C ALA A 102 5.81 5.69 -9.41
N MET A 103 5.68 6.94 -9.85
CA MET A 103 4.96 7.27 -11.08
C MET A 103 5.69 6.79 -12.34
N PHE A 104 7.02 6.91 -12.38
CA PHE A 104 7.78 6.57 -13.60
C PHE A 104 8.21 5.10 -13.69
N LYS A 105 8.38 4.42 -12.55
CA LYS A 105 8.83 3.02 -12.50
C LYS A 105 7.74 2.05 -12.04
N GLY A 106 6.54 2.55 -11.75
CA GLY A 106 5.40 1.73 -11.36
C GLY A 106 5.02 0.74 -12.46
#